data_AF-A0A410DPY0-F1
#
_entry.id   AF-A0A410DPY0-F1
#
_cell.length_a   1.000
_cell.length_b   1.000
_cell.length_c   1.000
_cell.angle_alpha   90.00
_cell.angle_beta   90.00
_cell.angle_gamma   90.00
#
_symmetry.space_group_name_H-M   'P 1'
#
loop_
_entity.id
_entity.type
_entity.pdbx_description
1 polymer ?
#
loop_
_entity_poly.entity_id
_entity_poly.type
_entity_poly.pdbx_seq_one_letter_code
_entity_poly.pdbx_strand_id
1 'polypeptide(L)'
;MRVSNEYKKIEAMLFNYKQTEVEIKNIELDIEEIKNEYRGVGTIYYGDKTSSTNKITSSVENEIEYKENKIYNLEILKRKKEIELQRIDNVLSILTEDEYRLIELRYFKKLQYKQIADRLCMNDIYIIDKKKKILNKLIPLMNLC
;
A
#
# COMPACT_ATOMS: atom_id res chain seq x y z
N MET A 1 7.09 22.69 22.58
CA MET A 1 7.07 21.23 22.75
C MET A 1 7.73 20.61 21.52
N ARG A 2 8.95 20.05 21.63
CA ARG A 2 9.59 19.38 20.48
C ARG A 2 8.80 18.09 20.20
N VAL A 3 8.16 18.02 19.05
CA VAL A 3 7.56 16.77 18.56
C VAL A 3 8.72 15.82 18.27
N SER A 4 8.77 14.67 18.94
CA SER A 4 9.78 13.63 18.69
C SER A 4 9.74 13.24 17.22
N ASN A 5 10.90 12.94 16.60
CA ASN A 5 10.98 12.51 15.21
C ASN A 5 10.07 11.30 14.92
N GLU A 6 9.92 10.43 15.91
CA GLU A 6 9.07 9.24 15.88
C GLU A 6 7.59 9.56 15.73
N TYR A 7 7.12 10.66 16.36
CA TYR A 7 5.74 11.11 16.24
C TYR A 7 5.37 11.41 14.80
N LYS A 8 6.25 12.17 14.13
CA LYS A 8 6.05 12.56 12.73
C LYS A 8 6.07 11.36 11.81
N LYS A 9 6.96 10.40 12.08
CA LYS A 9 7.05 9.14 11.33
C LYS A 9 5.74 8.36 11.40
N ILE A 10 5.17 8.21 12.60
CA ILE A 10 3.91 7.48 12.78
C ILE A 10 2.74 8.21 12.14
N GLU A 11 2.66 9.53 12.33
CA GLU A 11 1.60 10.30 11.68
C GLU A 11 1.69 10.17 10.15
N ALA A 12 2.89 10.23 9.57
CA ALA A 12 3.08 10.03 8.14
C ALA A 12 2.63 8.63 7.67
N MET A 13 3.00 7.57 8.40
CA MET A 13 2.57 6.20 8.10
C MET A 13 1.05 6.06 8.14
N LEU A 14 0.39 6.59 9.17
CA LEU A 14 -1.07 6.55 9.29
C LEU A 14 -1.77 7.37 8.19
N PHE A 15 -1.23 8.53 7.81
CA PHE A 15 -1.77 9.34 6.71
C PHE A 15 -1.64 8.67 5.34
N ASN A 16 -0.58 7.90 5.15
CA ASN A 16 -0.30 7.19 3.89
C ASN A 16 -1.02 5.85 3.79
N TYR A 17 -1.61 5.32 4.86
CA TYR A 17 -2.29 4.01 4.88
C TYR A 17 -3.23 3.80 3.68
N LYS A 18 -4.16 4.74 3.44
CA LYS A 18 -5.10 4.66 2.31
C LYS A 18 -4.44 4.84 0.95
N GLN A 19 -3.31 5.56 0.89
CA GLN A 19 -2.53 5.66 -0.33
C GLN A 19 -1.82 4.34 -0.63
N THR A 20 -1.23 3.68 0.38
CA THR A 20 -0.59 2.37 0.23
C THR A 20 -1.59 1.30 -0.21
N GLU A 21 -2.83 1.31 0.29
CA GLU A 21 -3.92 0.44 -0.23
C GLU A 21 -4.15 0.63 -1.73
N VAL A 22 -4.23 1.89 -2.18
CA VAL A 22 -4.41 2.21 -3.60
C VAL A 22 -3.20 1.80 -4.43
N GLU A 23 -1.99 2.00 -3.92
CA GLU A 23 -0.75 1.59 -4.59
C GLU A 23 -0.67 0.07 -4.78
N ILE A 24 -1.07 -0.72 -3.76
CA ILE A 24 -1.16 -2.19 -3.89
C ILE A 24 -2.13 -2.56 -5.01
N LYS A 25 -3.32 -1.95 -5.04
CA LYS A 25 -4.32 -2.21 -6.08
C LYS A 25 -3.83 -1.82 -7.47
N ASN A 26 -3.09 -0.71 -7.60
CA ASN A 26 -2.52 -0.32 -8.88
C ASN A 26 -1.46 -1.34 -9.34
N ILE A 27 -0.60 -1.83 -8.44
CA ILE A 27 0.37 -2.88 -8.79
C ILE A 27 -0.33 -4.16 -9.24
N GLU A 28 -1.46 -4.53 -8.63
CA GLU A 28 -2.27 -5.68 -9.08
C GLU A 28 -2.80 -5.50 -10.50
N LEU A 29 -3.30 -4.30 -10.82
CA LEU A 29 -3.75 -3.97 -12.17
C LEU A 29 -2.61 -3.98 -13.19
N ASP A 30 -1.44 -3.47 -12.83
CA ASP A 30 -0.24 -3.49 -13.70
C ASP A 30 0.18 -4.94 -14.00
N ILE A 31 0.15 -5.83 -13.00
CA ILE A 31 0.43 -7.26 -13.18
C ILE A 31 -0.62 -7.91 -14.09
N GLU A 32 -1.90 -7.57 -13.93
CA GLU A 32 -2.98 -8.07 -14.78
C GLU A 32 -2.83 -7.62 -16.23
N GLU A 33 -2.47 -6.36 -16.47
CA GLU A 33 -2.20 -5.81 -17.80
C GLU A 33 -1.09 -6.61 -18.51
N ILE A 34 0.05 -6.81 -17.85
CA ILE A 34 1.17 -7.59 -18.41
C ILE A 34 0.73 -9.04 -18.72
N LYS A 35 -0.05 -9.68 -17.84
CA LYS A 35 -0.57 -11.04 -18.05
C LYS A 35 -1.58 -11.14 -19.20
N ASN A 36 -2.37 -10.09 -19.42
CA ASN A 36 -3.33 -10.04 -20.53
C ASN A 36 -2.64 -9.78 -21.87
N GLU A 37 -1.58 -8.98 -21.92
CA GLU A 37 -0.73 -8.84 -23.10
C GLU A 37 -0.17 -10.20 -23.56
N TYR A 38 0.27 -11.06 -22.62
CA TYR A 38 0.70 -12.43 -22.93
C TYR A 38 -0.37 -13.25 -23.67
N ARG A 39 -1.64 -13.09 -23.31
CA ARG A 39 -2.76 -13.82 -23.94
C ARG A 39 -3.07 -13.30 -25.35
N GLY A 40 -2.86 -12.01 -25.61
CA GLY A 40 -3.12 -11.37 -26.90
C GLY A 40 -2.11 -11.71 -28.01
N VAL A 41 -0.89 -12.10 -27.65
CA VAL A 41 0.20 -12.43 -28.61
C VAL A 41 0.09 -13.88 -29.15
N GLY A 42 -0.85 -14.69 -28.66
CA GLY A 42 -1.00 -16.10 -29.01
C GLY A 42 -1.57 -16.44 -30.41
N THR A 43 -1.89 -15.45 -31.25
CA THR A 43 -2.51 -15.72 -32.57
C THR A 43 -1.74 -15.08 -33.73
N ILE A 44 -0.51 -15.53 -33.97
CA ILE A 44 0.14 -15.36 -35.28
C ILE A 44 0.22 -16.74 -35.93
N TYR A 45 -0.79 -17.07 -36.74
CA TYR A 45 -0.73 -18.18 -37.69
C TYR A 45 0.35 -17.83 -38.73
N TYR A 46 1.55 -18.39 -38.58
CA TYR A 46 2.56 -18.37 -39.64
C TYR A 46 2.17 -19.38 -40.72
N GLY A 47 1.31 -18.93 -41.63
CA GLY A 47 1.24 -19.47 -42.97
C GLY A 47 2.52 -19.11 -43.72
N ASP A 48 3.25 -20.15 -44.12
CA ASP A 48 4.28 -20.19 -45.16
C ASP A 48 5.71 -19.64 -44.92
N LYS A 49 6.64 -20.62 -44.99
CA LYS A 49 7.95 -20.63 -45.68
C LYS A 49 9.18 -19.99 -45.01
N THR A 50 10.02 -20.89 -44.49
CA THR A 50 11.49 -20.99 -44.69
C THR A 50 12.32 -19.70 -44.61
N SER A 51 12.99 -19.45 -43.46
CA SER A 51 14.38 -19.00 -43.31
C SER A 51 14.61 -18.30 -41.96
N SER A 52 15.70 -18.66 -41.27
CA SER A 52 16.23 -18.15 -39.97
C SER A 52 15.30 -18.20 -38.73
N THR A 53 15.05 -19.40 -38.19
CA THR A 53 14.25 -19.60 -36.97
C THR A 53 14.95 -19.09 -35.70
N ASN A 54 16.28 -19.17 -35.60
CA ASN A 54 17.01 -18.89 -34.35
C ASN A 54 16.93 -17.43 -33.87
N LYS A 55 16.83 -16.44 -34.78
CA LYS A 55 16.83 -15.01 -34.41
C LYS A 55 15.45 -14.52 -33.99
N ILE A 56 14.39 -15.17 -34.49
CA ILE A 56 13.00 -14.86 -34.12
C ILE A 56 12.68 -15.52 -32.76
N THR A 57 13.09 -16.79 -32.58
CA THR A 57 12.93 -17.50 -31.30
C THR A 57 13.62 -16.77 -30.15
N SER A 58 14.86 -16.30 -30.33
CA SER A 58 15.56 -15.57 -29.28
C SER A 58 14.91 -14.22 -28.94
N SER A 59 14.32 -13.52 -29.91
CA SER A 59 13.61 -12.25 -29.64
C SER A 59 12.35 -12.47 -28.80
N VAL A 60 11.63 -13.57 -29.04
CA VAL A 60 10.41 -13.92 -28.29
C VAL A 60 10.78 -14.40 -26.88
N GLU A 61 11.79 -15.26 -26.74
CA GLU A 61 12.29 -15.74 -25.45
C GLU A 61 12.76 -14.58 -24.56
N ASN A 62 13.51 -13.63 -25.12
CA ASN A 62 13.96 -12.43 -24.38
C ASN A 62 12.79 -11.53 -23.94
N GLU A 63 11.73 -11.41 -24.74
CA GLU A 63 10.53 -10.65 -24.38
C GLU A 63 9.77 -11.32 -23.23
N ILE A 64 9.65 -12.65 -23.29
CA ILE A 64 9.02 -13.46 -22.24
C ILE A 64 9.82 -13.30 -20.94
N GLU A 65 11.14 -13.50 -20.98
CA GLU A 65 12.00 -13.37 -19.81
C GLU A 65 11.92 -11.96 -19.20
N TYR A 66 11.88 -10.91 -20.03
CA TYR A 66 11.74 -9.54 -19.55
C TYR A 66 10.41 -9.32 -18.82
N LYS A 67 9.28 -9.79 -19.37
CA LYS A 67 7.97 -9.61 -18.76
C LYS A 67 7.80 -10.44 -17.48
N GLU A 68 8.33 -11.66 -17.43
CA GLU A 68 8.35 -12.48 -16.20
C GLU A 68 9.14 -11.79 -15.08
N ASN A 69 10.32 -11.27 -15.40
CA ASN A 69 11.13 -10.50 -14.45
C ASN A 69 10.40 -9.23 -13.97
N LYS A 70 9.65 -8.55 -14.85
CA LYS A 70 8.84 -7.39 -14.48
C LYS A 70 7.72 -7.77 -13.50
N ILE A 71 6.97 -8.84 -13.77
CA ILE A 71 5.94 -9.36 -12.85
C ILE A 71 6.55 -9.72 -11.50
N TYR A 72 7.67 -10.43 -11.50
CA TYR A 72 8.35 -10.83 -10.26
C TYR A 72 8.73 -9.62 -9.38
N ASN A 73 9.28 -8.57 -9.99
CA ASN A 73 9.62 -7.34 -9.27
C ASN A 73 8.39 -6.61 -8.71
N LEU A 74 7.30 -6.57 -9.47
CA LEU A 74 6.02 -5.99 -9.04
C LEU A 74 5.42 -6.77 -7.86
N GLU A 75 5.45 -8.11 -7.89
CA GLU A 75 4.98 -8.97 -6.79
C GLU A 75 5.80 -8.75 -5.51
N ILE A 76 7.13 -8.61 -5.61
CA ILE A 76 7.96 -8.26 -4.46
C ILE A 76 7.57 -6.89 -3.88
N LEU A 77 7.38 -5.89 -4.75
CA LEU A 77 7.00 -4.54 -4.33
C LEU A 77 5.64 -4.54 -3.64
N LYS A 78 4.66 -5.23 -4.24
CA LYS A 78 3.33 -5.45 -3.67
C LYS A 78 3.44 -6.07 -2.29
N ARG A 79 4.16 -7.18 -2.16
CA ARG A 79 4.30 -7.91 -0.89
C ARG A 79 4.90 -7.04 0.21
N LYS A 80 5.90 -6.20 -0.12
CA LYS A 80 6.48 -5.25 0.85
C LYS A 80 5.43 -4.26 1.38
N LYS A 81 4.59 -3.71 0.50
CA LYS A 81 3.52 -2.77 0.88
C LYS A 81 2.42 -3.46 1.70
N GLU A 82 2.04 -4.68 1.34
CA GLU A 82 1.08 -5.47 2.13
C GLU A 82 1.61 -5.74 3.54
N ILE A 83 2.89 -6.10 3.68
CA ILE A 83 3.52 -6.30 4.99
C ILE A 83 3.50 -4.99 5.80
N GLU A 84 3.75 -3.85 5.16
CA GLU A 84 3.67 -2.54 5.81
C GLU A 84 2.26 -2.29 6.37
N LEU A 85 1.21 -2.52 5.58
CA LEU A 85 -0.18 -2.40 6.04
C LEU A 85 -0.50 -3.39 7.16
N GLN A 86 -0.12 -4.66 7.03
CA GLN A 86 -0.34 -5.70 8.05
C GLN A 86 0.31 -5.32 9.38
N ARG A 87 1.49 -4.70 9.36
CA ARG A 87 2.14 -4.17 10.56
C ARG A 87 1.34 -3.05 11.20
N ILE A 88 0.83 -2.11 10.39
CA ILE A 88 -0.02 -1.03 10.88
C ILE A 88 -1.30 -1.60 11.49
N ASP A 89 -1.97 -2.53 10.81
CA ASP A 89 -3.21 -3.15 11.29
C ASP A 89 -2.99 -3.90 12.61
N ASN A 90 -1.90 -4.67 12.70
CA ASN A 90 -1.54 -5.35 13.94
C ASN A 90 -1.30 -4.37 15.08
N VAL A 91 -0.60 -3.25 14.84
CA VAL A 91 -0.40 -2.20 15.85
C VAL A 91 -1.71 -1.52 16.23
N LEU A 92 -2.61 -1.27 15.28
CA LEU A 92 -3.92 -0.67 15.55
C LEU A 92 -4.88 -1.60 16.30
N SER A 93 -4.68 -2.92 16.24
CA SER A 93 -5.53 -3.91 16.91
C SER A 93 -5.55 -3.80 18.45
N ILE A 94 -4.54 -3.16 19.04
CA ILE A 94 -4.47 -2.93 20.50
C ILE A 94 -5.39 -1.81 20.98
N LEU A 95 -5.89 -0.99 20.04
CA LEU A 95 -6.71 0.17 20.35
C LEU A 95 -8.11 -0.29 20.71
N THR A 96 -8.70 0.39 21.68
CA THR A 96 -10.14 0.26 21.93
C THR A 96 -10.92 0.81 20.73
N GLU A 97 -12.18 0.42 20.58
CA GLU A 97 -13.04 0.87 19.48
C GLU A 97 -13.09 2.41 19.38
N ASP A 98 -13.20 3.10 20.52
CA ASP A 98 -13.20 4.56 20.58
C ASP A 98 -11.87 5.19 20.14
N GLU A 99 -10.74 4.57 20.52
CA GLU A 99 -9.41 5.03 20.11
C GLU A 99 -9.20 4.81 18.62
N TYR A 100 -9.57 3.64 18.11
CA TYR A 100 -9.52 3.31 16.69
C TYR A 100 -10.37 4.28 15.88
N ARG A 101 -11.60 4.56 16.31
CA ARG A 101 -12.51 5.50 15.65
C ARG A 101 -11.91 6.90 15.53
N LEU A 102 -11.20 7.38 16.56
CA LEU A 102 -10.50 8.66 16.48
C LEU A 102 -9.37 8.62 15.42
N ILE A 103 -8.58 7.55 15.38
CA ILE A 103 -7.52 7.37 14.38
C ILE A 103 -8.10 7.29 12.96
N GLU A 104 -9.16 6.51 12.77
CA GLU A 104 -9.84 6.33 11.48
C GLU A 104 -10.37 7.68 10.94
N LEU A 105 -11.09 8.45 11.77
CA LEU A 105 -11.60 9.76 11.38
C LEU A 105 -10.48 10.73 11.05
N ARG A 106 -9.38 10.71 11.80
CA ARG A 106 -8.28 11.68 11.64
C ARG A 106 -7.37 11.35 10.47
N TYR A 107 -6.91 10.11 10.34
CA TYR A 107 -5.83 9.75 9.42
C TYR A 107 -6.36 9.12 8.13
N PHE A 108 -7.40 8.27 8.21
CA PHE A 108 -7.95 7.60 7.03
C PHE A 108 -8.97 8.47 6.31
N LYS A 109 -9.85 9.14 7.06
CA LYS A 109 -10.85 10.08 6.52
C LYS A 109 -10.35 11.52 6.43
N LYS A 110 -9.15 11.81 6.95
CA LYS A 110 -8.46 13.11 6.88
C LYS A 110 -9.29 14.30 7.38
N LEU A 111 -10.13 14.08 8.39
CA LEU A 111 -11.02 15.11 8.93
C LEU A 111 -10.29 16.08 9.87
N GLN A 112 -10.78 17.31 9.94
CA GLN A 112 -10.30 18.32 10.88
C GLN A 112 -10.82 18.03 12.30
N TYR A 113 -10.07 18.46 13.33
CA TYR A 113 -10.44 18.21 14.73
C TYR A 113 -11.84 18.71 15.09
N LYS A 114 -12.27 19.84 14.54
CA LYS A 114 -13.64 20.36 14.73
C LYS A 114 -14.70 19.38 14.21
N GLN A 115 -14.52 18.87 13.00
CA GLN A 115 -15.44 17.88 12.41
C GLN A 115 -15.45 16.56 13.19
N ILE A 116 -14.31 16.18 13.76
CA ILE A 116 -14.19 14.99 14.61
C ILE A 116 -14.91 15.22 15.94
N ALA A 117 -14.73 16.39 16.56
CA ALA A 117 -15.42 16.81 17.77
C ALA A 117 -16.94 16.76 17.60
N ASP A 118 -17.45 17.31 16.51
CA ASP A 118 -18.87 17.28 16.18
C ASP A 118 -19.39 15.83 16.01
N ARG A 119 -18.62 14.95 15.33
CA ARG A 119 -19.01 13.56 15.09
C ARG A 119 -18.94 12.65 16.31
N LEU A 120 -18.05 12.96 17.24
CA LEU A 120 -17.86 12.19 18.48
C LEU A 120 -18.59 12.81 19.66
N CYS A 121 -19.25 13.96 19.49
CA CYS A 121 -19.85 14.76 20.56
C CYS A 121 -18.85 15.03 21.71
N MET A 122 -17.60 15.35 21.37
CA MET A 122 -16.50 15.54 22.31
C MET A 122 -15.88 16.93 22.17
N ASN A 123 -15.23 17.41 23.22
CA ASN A 123 -14.43 18.64 23.17
C ASN A 123 -13.16 18.44 22.31
N ASP A 124 -12.81 19.45 21.52
CA ASP A 124 -11.66 19.45 20.60
C ASP A 124 -10.31 19.36 21.33
N ILE A 125 -10.14 20.04 22.46
CA ILE A 125 -8.96 19.93 23.33
C ILE A 125 -8.82 18.49 23.84
N TYR A 126 -9.92 17.88 24.28
CA TYR A 126 -9.92 16.49 24.73
C TYR A 126 -9.53 15.51 23.62
N ILE A 127 -10.02 15.72 22.39
CA ILE A 127 -9.63 14.91 21.23
C ILE A 127 -8.13 15.01 20.93
N ILE A 128 -7.57 16.22 20.99
CA ILE A 128 -6.13 16.44 20.74
C ILE A 128 -5.30 15.71 21.81
N ASP A 129 -5.71 15.75 23.07
CA ASP A 129 -5.04 15.03 24.15
C ASP A 129 -5.18 13.51 24.01
N LYS A 130 -6.39 13.02 23.73
CA LYS A 130 -6.66 11.59 23.49
C LYS A 130 -5.84 11.06 22.32
N LYS A 131 -5.76 11.80 21.21
CA LYS A 131 -4.88 11.48 20.06
C LYS A 131 -3.43 11.31 20.51
N LYS A 132 -2.93 12.23 21.36
CA LYS A 132 -1.54 12.16 21.82
C LYS A 132 -1.27 10.90 22.64
N LYS A 133 -2.20 10.55 23.52
CA LYS A 133 -2.12 9.32 24.34
C LYS A 133 -2.14 8.07 23.47
N ILE A 134 -3.00 8.03 22.46
CA ILE A 134 -3.05 6.92 21.49
C ILE A 134 -1.71 6.80 20.77
N LEU A 135 -1.18 7.88 20.20
CA LEU A 135 0.09 7.81 19.48
C LEU A 135 1.24 7.37 20.39
N ASN A 136 1.31 7.87 21.63
CA ASN A 136 2.29 7.41 22.63
C ASN A 136 2.22 5.89 22.88
N LYS A 137 1.02 5.30 22.83
CA LYS A 137 0.81 3.85 22.95
C LYS A 137 1.31 3.10 21.72
N LEU A 138 1.18 3.69 20.52
CA LEU A 138 1.60 3.06 19.25
C LEU A 138 3.11 3.14 19.00
N ILE A 139 3.78 4.23 19.41
CA ILE A 139 5.23 4.45 19.16
C ILE A 139 6.11 3.24 19.44
N PRO A 140 6.10 2.68 20.66
CA PRO A 140 7.01 1.58 20.99
C PRO A 140 6.79 0.36 20.10
N LEU A 141 5.55 0.10 19.66
CA LEU A 141 5.21 -1.09 18.88
C LEU A 141 5.59 -0.95 17.40
N MET A 142 5.44 0.25 16.85
CA MET A 142 5.83 0.55 15.47
C MET A 142 7.35 0.61 15.27
N ASN A 143 8.10 0.87 16.34
CA ASN A 143 9.56 0.81 16.33
C ASN A 143 10.13 -0.62 16.40
N LEU A 144 9.32 -1.60 16.82
CA LEU A 144 9.72 -3.01 16.87
C LEU A 144 9.58 -3.72 15.50
N CYS A 145 8.92 -3.07 14.54
CA CYS A 145 8.58 -3.62 13.23
C CYS A 145 9.62 -3.30 12.15
#